data_AF-A0A2T0GYR2-F1
#
_entry.id   AF-A0A2T0GYR2-F1
#
_cell.length_a   1.000
_cell.length_b   1.000
_cell.length_c   1.000
_cell.angle_alpha   90.00
_cell.angle_beta   90.00
_cell.angle_gamma   90.00
#
_symmetry.space_group_name_H-M   'P 1'
#
loop_
_entity.id
_entity.type
_entity.pdbx_description
1 polymer ?
#
loop_
_entity_poly.entity_id
_entity_poly.type
_entity_poly.pdbx_seq_one_letter_code
_entity_poly.pdbx_strand_id
1 'polypeptide(L)'
;MVRSRALDERERFRGVVDGMRVRQPALRAAAWRAAPPEWRDEVVPMLTAPGWVLPRPRPLEEVELDWAEAADEAALVTCRERSSALLPPGEDGRPFTSYGRALVRVAGKGRLYNGRIYRPVGVHSLEGRLRLRFVLARYFDHLDTTEFLAYESSVRTANAADPFTGAYRRFLADPFDLSRRATGLGVVTLTIRRSEREAGFFLHRRNDDRVVVAPGMFQAVPAGEFSPADCDDRSAAAGLDLWHMMLREYAEELLGFEEGYGRGLPPPDYHRQWPYGELEAARSAGRVVPWVLGIGLDPLTWKAEILTACVLDAPVFDSVFARIAVNGQEGTVLTGPDGRGIPFEQESVHRYADHPGTRDSARGCLRLAWRHRSVLGLG
;
A
#
# COMPACT_ATOMS: atom_id res chain seq x y z
N MET A 1 32.46 27.44 9.81
CA MET A 1 31.92 27.13 8.47
C MET A 1 31.25 25.75 8.40
N VAL A 2 31.94 24.66 8.75
CA VAL A 2 31.40 23.27 8.66
C VAL A 2 30.12 23.03 9.48
N ARG A 3 30.04 23.52 10.73
CA ARG A 3 28.83 23.39 11.57
C ARG A 3 27.60 24.10 11.01
N SER A 4 27.79 25.21 10.29
CA SER A 4 26.69 25.98 9.70
C SER A 4 26.12 25.27 8.46
N ARG A 5 26.98 24.66 7.63
CA ARG A 5 26.55 23.85 6.48
C ARG A 5 25.80 22.58 6.89
N ALA A 6 26.26 21.88 7.93
CA ALA A 6 25.59 20.67 8.43
C ALA A 6 24.22 20.96 9.08
N LEU A 7 24.00 22.17 9.60
CA LEU A 7 22.68 22.61 10.07
C LEU A 7 21.73 22.86 8.89
N ASP A 8 22.23 23.55 7.86
CA ASP A 8 21.48 23.84 6.62
C ASP A 8 21.06 22.56 5.87
N GLU A 9 21.95 21.57 5.76
CA GLU A 9 21.63 20.28 5.12
C GLU A 9 20.52 19.50 5.87
N ARG A 10 20.51 19.56 7.20
CA ARG A 10 19.46 18.92 8.02
C ARG A 10 18.13 19.66 7.94
N GLU A 11 18.16 20.99 7.89
CA GLU A 11 16.95 21.79 7.70
C GLU A 11 16.32 21.53 6.32
N ARG A 12 17.16 21.48 5.28
CA ARG A 12 16.74 21.08 3.93
C ARG A 12 16.12 19.68 3.92
N PHE A 13 16.73 18.71 4.60
CA PHE A 13 16.17 17.35 4.72
C PHE A 13 14.76 17.37 5.35
N ARG A 14 14.56 18.09 6.46
CA ARG A 14 13.23 18.23 7.07
C ARG A 14 12.23 18.85 6.10
N GLY A 15 12.60 19.97 5.46
CA GLY A 15 11.73 20.67 4.51
C GLY A 15 11.32 19.79 3.32
N VAL A 16 12.22 18.93 2.83
CA VAL A 16 11.91 17.95 1.78
C VAL A 16 10.93 16.90 2.30
N VAL A 17 11.21 16.29 3.46
CA VAL A 17 10.36 15.25 4.07
C VAL A 17 8.96 15.78 4.38
N ASP A 18 8.84 16.95 4.98
CA ASP A 18 7.55 17.53 5.35
C ASP A 18 6.75 17.96 4.10
N GLY A 19 7.42 18.52 3.09
CA GLY A 19 6.79 18.89 1.83
C GLY A 19 6.42 17.70 0.94
N MET A 20 7.02 16.52 1.15
CA MET A 20 6.78 15.32 0.34
C MET A 20 5.32 14.84 0.46
N ARG A 21 4.73 14.89 1.65
CA ARG A 21 3.32 14.49 1.87
C ARG A 21 2.35 15.34 1.02
N VAL A 22 2.54 16.66 1.05
CA VAL A 22 1.69 17.60 0.29
C VAL A 22 1.88 17.45 -1.22
N ARG A 23 3.12 17.21 -1.67
CA ARG A 23 3.45 17.09 -3.10
C ARG A 23 3.29 15.67 -3.64
N GLN A 24 2.92 14.70 -2.82
CA GLN A 24 2.92 13.29 -3.20
C GLN A 24 2.12 13.01 -4.49
N PRO A 25 0.91 13.57 -4.70
CA PRO A 25 0.17 13.34 -5.95
C PRO A 25 0.92 13.86 -7.19
N ALA A 26 1.51 15.06 -7.10
CA ALA A 26 2.28 15.65 -8.20
C ALA A 26 3.57 14.86 -8.48
N LEU A 27 4.25 14.39 -7.43
CA LEU A 27 5.46 13.58 -7.53
C LEU A 27 5.18 12.21 -8.18
N ARG A 28 4.09 11.54 -7.80
CA ARG A 28 3.64 10.29 -8.45
C ARG A 28 3.34 10.51 -9.93
N ALA A 29 2.56 11.54 -10.26
CA ALA A 29 2.24 11.86 -11.66
C ALA A 29 3.51 12.17 -12.48
N ALA A 30 4.48 12.89 -11.90
CA ALA A 30 5.75 13.17 -12.56
C ALA A 30 6.59 11.90 -12.76
N ALA A 31 6.70 11.05 -11.74
CA ALA A 31 7.42 9.78 -11.82
C ALA A 31 6.78 8.82 -12.84
N TRP A 32 5.45 8.76 -12.90
CA TRP A 32 4.71 8.00 -13.89
C TRP A 32 4.98 8.46 -15.32
N ARG A 33 4.94 9.78 -15.58
CA ARG A 33 5.21 10.33 -16.91
C ARG A 33 6.65 10.08 -17.36
N ALA A 34 7.60 10.13 -16.43
CA ALA A 34 9.01 9.93 -16.69
C ALA A 34 9.41 8.44 -16.80
N ALA A 35 8.56 7.52 -16.31
CA ALA A 35 8.80 6.09 -16.46
C ALA A 35 8.75 5.65 -17.94
N PRO A 36 9.59 4.67 -18.34
CA PRO A 36 9.54 4.04 -19.65
C PRO A 36 8.11 3.62 -20.06
N PRO A 37 7.67 3.89 -21.30
CA PRO A 37 6.33 3.55 -21.78
C PRO A 37 5.93 2.09 -21.56
N GLU A 38 6.87 1.16 -21.73
CA GLU A 38 6.68 -0.27 -21.56
C GLU A 38 6.44 -0.72 -20.12
N TRP A 39 6.72 0.13 -19.13
CA TRP A 39 6.45 -0.14 -17.72
C TRP A 39 5.07 0.35 -17.29
N ARG A 40 4.33 1.05 -18.15
CA ARG A 40 3.08 1.74 -17.81
C ARG A 40 1.88 0.98 -18.35
N ASP A 41 0.88 0.76 -17.50
CA ASP A 41 -0.44 0.29 -17.89
C ASP A 41 -1.42 1.46 -18.11
N GLU A 42 -2.28 1.37 -19.13
CA GLU A 42 -3.24 2.44 -19.45
C GLU A 42 -4.46 2.45 -18.51
N VAL A 43 -4.84 1.27 -18.00
CA VAL A 43 -6.00 1.09 -17.13
C VAL A 43 -5.60 1.39 -15.69
N VAL A 44 -4.47 0.84 -15.25
CA VAL A 44 -3.93 0.97 -13.90
C VAL A 44 -2.79 1.99 -13.93
N PRO A 45 -2.90 3.17 -13.29
CA PRO A 45 -1.84 4.19 -13.30
C PRO A 45 -0.64 3.84 -12.38
N MET A 46 -0.15 2.61 -12.49
CA MET A 46 0.92 2.00 -11.71
C MET A 46 1.89 1.28 -12.65
N LEU A 47 3.14 1.10 -12.22
CA LEU A 47 4.11 0.37 -13.04
C LEU A 47 3.78 -1.12 -13.02
N THR A 48 3.73 -1.76 -14.18
CA THR A 48 3.34 -3.16 -14.31
C THR A 48 4.29 -3.93 -15.22
N ALA A 49 4.33 -5.24 -15.03
CA ALA A 49 5.01 -6.18 -15.92
C ALA A 49 3.97 -7.09 -16.59
N PRO A 50 4.33 -7.78 -17.70
CA PRO A 50 3.43 -8.69 -18.38
C PRO A 50 2.79 -9.71 -17.42
N GLY A 51 1.46 -9.81 -17.48
CA GLY A 51 0.66 -10.72 -16.65
C GLY A 51 0.39 -10.25 -15.21
N TRP A 52 0.91 -9.10 -14.77
CA TRP A 52 0.63 -8.56 -13.43
C TRP A 52 -0.80 -7.99 -13.29
N VAL A 53 -1.33 -7.36 -14.35
CA VAL A 53 -2.76 -7.02 -14.43
C VAL A 53 -3.50 -8.22 -14.98
N LEU A 54 -4.39 -8.81 -14.20
CA LEU A 54 -5.03 -10.06 -14.58
C LEU A 54 -6.08 -9.81 -15.68
N PRO A 55 -6.12 -10.67 -16.72
CA PRO A 55 -7.12 -10.53 -17.79
C PRO A 55 -8.55 -10.80 -17.30
N ARG A 56 -8.68 -11.48 -16.15
CA ARG A 56 -9.93 -11.74 -15.44
C ARG A 56 -9.62 -11.81 -13.93
N PRO A 57 -10.47 -11.27 -13.04
CA PRO A 57 -10.31 -11.44 -11.61
C PRO A 57 -10.26 -12.90 -11.21
N ARG A 58 -9.43 -13.21 -10.21
CA ARG A 58 -9.32 -14.54 -9.60
C ARG A 58 -9.76 -14.48 -8.13
N PRO A 59 -10.39 -15.52 -7.59
CA PRO A 59 -10.57 -15.66 -6.15
C PRO A 59 -9.22 -15.51 -5.43
N LEU A 60 -9.23 -14.92 -4.23
CA LEU A 60 -8.01 -14.65 -3.46
C LEU A 60 -7.19 -15.91 -3.19
N GLU A 61 -7.86 -17.06 -2.97
CA GLU A 61 -7.23 -18.36 -2.76
C GLU A 61 -6.48 -18.91 -3.97
N GLU A 62 -6.68 -18.35 -5.18
CA GLU A 62 -5.89 -18.72 -6.37
C GLU A 62 -4.55 -17.98 -6.45
N VAL A 63 -4.25 -17.07 -5.51
CA VAL A 63 -2.92 -16.46 -5.41
C VAL A 63 -2.00 -17.38 -4.61
N GLU A 64 -0.92 -17.81 -5.24
CA GLU A 64 0.09 -18.65 -4.62
C GLU A 64 1.07 -17.77 -3.83
N LEU A 65 1.24 -18.06 -2.54
CA LEU A 65 2.18 -17.37 -1.66
C LEU A 65 3.20 -18.39 -1.16
N ASP A 66 4.48 -18.14 -1.41
CA ASP A 66 5.56 -19.04 -1.01
C ASP A 66 6.67 -18.32 -0.26
N TRP A 67 7.36 -19.07 0.58
CA TRP A 67 8.65 -18.66 1.13
C TRP A 67 9.77 -18.88 0.12
N ALA A 68 10.62 -17.88 -0.07
CA ALA A 68 11.88 -18.07 -0.77
C ALA A 68 12.90 -18.75 0.16
N GLU A 69 13.72 -19.66 -0.39
CA GLU A 69 14.75 -20.37 0.39
C GLU A 69 15.81 -19.42 0.97
N ALA A 70 16.18 -18.39 0.21
CA ALA A 70 17.05 -17.30 0.66
C ALA A 70 16.85 -16.05 -0.22
N ALA A 71 17.10 -14.87 0.35
CA ALA A 71 17.28 -13.63 -0.39
C ALA A 71 18.76 -13.23 -0.40
N ASP A 72 19.19 -12.49 -1.43
CA ASP A 72 20.52 -11.89 -1.48
C ASP A 72 20.61 -10.71 -0.49
N GLU A 73 21.09 -10.99 0.72
CA GLU A 73 21.34 -9.97 1.74
C GLU A 73 22.44 -8.97 1.33
N ALA A 74 23.41 -9.38 0.49
CA ALA A 74 24.49 -8.50 0.05
C ALA A 74 23.96 -7.40 -0.88
N ALA A 75 22.99 -7.72 -1.74
CA ALA A 75 22.28 -6.74 -2.55
C ALA A 75 21.55 -5.71 -1.68
N LEU A 76 20.90 -6.16 -0.60
CA LEU A 76 20.18 -5.26 0.31
C LEU A 76 21.13 -4.34 1.09
N VAL A 77 22.25 -4.87 1.58
CA VAL A 77 23.31 -4.07 2.23
C VAL A 77 23.81 -2.98 1.28
N THR A 78 24.14 -3.35 0.04
CA THR A 78 24.59 -2.38 -0.98
C THR A 78 23.55 -1.30 -1.24
N CYS A 79 22.26 -1.65 -1.30
CA CYS A 79 21.19 -0.66 -1.46
C CYS A 79 21.13 0.32 -0.29
N ARG A 80 21.20 -0.17 0.95
CA ARG A 80 21.21 0.71 2.15
C ARG A 80 22.43 1.64 2.17
N GLU A 81 23.60 1.16 1.76
CA GLU A 81 24.81 1.99 1.67
C GLU A 81 24.64 3.11 0.64
N ARG A 82 24.07 2.79 -0.54
CA ARG A 82 23.82 3.77 -1.61
C ARG A 82 22.81 4.83 -1.22
N SER A 83 21.71 4.46 -0.56
CA SER A 83 20.73 5.44 -0.09
C SER A 83 21.29 6.28 1.07
N SER A 84 22.02 5.66 2.00
CA SER A 84 22.60 6.35 3.16
C SER A 84 23.66 7.38 2.78
N ALA A 85 24.44 7.12 1.72
CA ALA A 85 25.44 8.07 1.20
C ALA A 85 24.84 9.39 0.69
N LEU A 86 23.52 9.46 0.49
CA LEU A 86 22.79 10.63 0.02
C LEU A 86 22.06 11.39 1.15
N LEU A 87 22.21 10.94 2.39
CA LEU A 87 21.58 11.57 3.57
C LEU A 87 22.43 12.73 4.12
N PRO A 88 21.80 13.69 4.81
CA PRO A 88 22.55 14.71 5.56
C PRO A 88 23.37 14.08 6.70
N PRO A 89 24.40 14.76 7.22
CA PRO A 89 25.11 14.31 8.42
C PRO A 89 24.21 14.40 9.68
N GLY A 90 24.51 13.55 10.65
CA GLY A 90 23.93 13.54 11.98
C GLY A 90 24.41 14.68 12.87
N GLU A 91 23.88 14.76 14.09
CA GLU A 91 24.23 15.78 15.09
C GLU A 91 25.70 15.75 15.51
N ASP A 92 26.29 14.56 15.52
CA ASP A 92 27.70 14.30 15.81
C ASP A 92 28.61 14.49 14.57
N GLY A 93 28.04 14.90 13.44
CA GLY A 93 28.74 15.07 12.16
C GLY A 93 28.98 13.77 11.39
N ARG A 94 28.55 12.61 11.90
CA ARG A 94 28.67 11.33 11.19
C ARG A 94 27.50 11.11 10.25
N PRO A 95 27.67 10.47 9.08
CA PRO A 95 26.55 10.12 8.21
C PRO A 95 25.53 9.23 8.93
N PHE A 96 24.24 9.40 8.63
CA PHE A 96 23.25 8.41 9.05
C PHE A 96 23.49 7.10 8.31
N THR A 97 23.34 5.98 9.02
CA THR A 97 23.49 4.63 8.47
C THR A 97 22.20 4.11 7.82
N SER A 98 21.12 4.89 7.84
CA SER A 98 19.77 4.49 7.45
C SER A 98 18.87 5.73 7.30
N TYR A 99 18.01 5.73 6.28
CA TYR A 99 17.03 6.79 6.05
C TYR A 99 15.93 6.79 7.12
N GLY A 100 15.45 5.62 7.55
CA GLY A 100 14.52 5.47 8.66
C GLY A 100 15.06 6.08 9.95
N ARG A 101 16.36 5.91 10.24
CA ARG A 101 17.02 6.59 11.37
C ARG A 101 17.07 8.11 11.17
N ALA A 102 17.37 8.59 9.97
CA ALA A 102 17.34 10.03 9.67
C ALA A 102 15.93 10.62 9.83
N LEU A 103 14.87 9.91 9.41
CA LEU A 103 13.48 10.32 9.60
C LEU A 103 13.13 10.48 11.09
N VAL A 104 13.51 9.53 11.93
CA VAL A 104 13.28 9.58 13.37
C VAL A 104 14.06 10.71 14.03
N ARG A 105 15.36 10.82 13.73
CA ARG A 105 16.27 11.74 14.44
C ARG A 105 16.22 13.18 13.93
N VAL A 106 15.95 13.39 12.64
CA VAL A 106 15.99 14.72 12.02
C VAL A 106 14.60 15.25 11.73
N ALA A 107 13.70 14.41 11.20
CA ALA A 107 12.35 14.82 10.79
C ALA A 107 11.25 14.53 11.83
N GLY A 108 11.64 14.20 13.07
CA GLY A 108 10.70 14.06 14.19
C GLY A 108 9.70 12.91 14.06
N LYS A 109 9.96 11.89 13.22
CA LYS A 109 9.05 10.75 12.99
C LYS A 109 9.19 9.67 14.08
N GLY A 110 9.20 10.07 15.35
CA GLY A 110 9.48 9.19 16.50
C GLY A 110 8.43 8.10 16.77
N ARG A 111 7.24 8.17 16.13
CA ARG A 111 6.19 7.15 16.24
C ARG A 111 6.39 5.95 15.29
N LEU A 112 7.34 6.02 14.36
CA LEU A 112 7.62 4.92 13.45
C LEU A 112 8.16 3.71 14.23
N TYR A 113 7.55 2.55 14.00
CA TYR A 113 7.95 1.28 14.59
C TYR A 113 8.61 0.38 13.56
N ASN A 114 9.72 -0.26 13.92
CA ASN A 114 10.47 -1.15 13.02
C ASN A 114 9.96 -2.60 13.09
N GLY A 115 8.68 -2.77 12.75
CA GLY A 115 7.99 -4.06 12.75
C GLY A 115 8.47 -5.00 11.65
N ARG A 116 8.01 -6.26 11.69
CA ARG A 116 8.24 -7.22 10.60
C ARG A 116 7.27 -6.98 9.46
N ILE A 117 7.74 -7.24 8.24
CA ILE A 117 6.92 -7.22 7.02
C ILE A 117 7.23 -8.47 6.19
N TYR A 118 6.25 -8.91 5.40
CA TYR A 118 6.48 -9.91 4.36
C TYR A 118 6.99 -9.19 3.10
N ARG A 119 8.29 -9.26 2.86
CA ARG A 119 8.94 -8.63 1.71
C ARG A 119 8.80 -9.54 0.50
N PRO A 120 8.08 -9.15 -0.57
CA PRO A 120 8.14 -9.90 -1.82
C PRO A 120 9.52 -9.75 -2.45
N VAL A 121 10.07 -10.88 -2.91
CA VAL A 121 11.35 -10.97 -3.64
C VAL A 121 11.15 -11.44 -5.08
N GLY A 122 9.93 -11.79 -5.45
CA GLY A 122 9.56 -12.07 -6.84
C GLY A 122 8.05 -12.21 -7.01
N VAL A 123 7.58 -11.80 -8.18
CA VAL A 123 6.19 -11.91 -8.62
C VAL A 123 6.20 -12.57 -9.98
N HIS A 124 5.56 -13.73 -10.08
CA HIS A 124 5.41 -14.49 -11.32
C HIS A 124 3.95 -14.53 -11.71
N SER A 125 3.68 -14.40 -13.00
CA SER A 125 2.35 -14.61 -13.56
C SER A 125 2.38 -15.77 -14.54
N LEU A 126 1.52 -16.76 -14.32
CA LEU A 126 1.35 -17.92 -15.18
C LEU A 126 -0.14 -18.22 -15.31
N GLU A 127 -0.62 -18.37 -16.55
CA GLU A 127 -2.02 -18.73 -16.84
C GLU A 127 -3.07 -17.81 -16.19
N GLY A 128 -2.73 -16.54 -15.99
CA GLY A 128 -3.60 -15.56 -15.34
C GLY A 128 -3.79 -15.82 -13.84
N ARG A 129 -2.79 -16.40 -13.18
CA ARG A 129 -2.63 -16.49 -11.72
C ARG A 129 -1.35 -15.77 -11.30
N LEU A 130 -1.33 -15.29 -10.06
CA LEU A 130 -0.16 -14.65 -9.46
C LEU A 130 0.48 -15.61 -8.45
N ARG A 131 1.81 -15.71 -8.52
CA ARG A 131 2.63 -16.37 -7.52
C ARG A 131 3.63 -15.37 -6.95
N LEU A 132 3.57 -15.15 -5.64
CA LEU A 132 4.43 -14.22 -4.93
C LEU A 132 5.35 -14.99 -3.98
N ARG A 133 6.64 -14.68 -4.03
CA ARG A 133 7.63 -15.27 -3.12
C ARG A 133 8.10 -14.25 -2.11
N PHE A 134 8.20 -14.65 -0.85
CA PHE A 134 8.48 -13.76 0.27
C PHE A 134 9.70 -14.19 1.08
N VAL A 135 10.32 -13.20 1.71
CA VAL A 135 11.18 -13.38 2.87
C VAL A 135 10.69 -12.46 3.99
N LEU A 136 11.12 -12.73 5.22
CA LEU A 136 10.91 -11.79 6.32
C LEU A 136 11.88 -10.63 6.21
N ALA A 137 11.37 -9.42 6.41
CA ALA A 137 12.19 -8.21 6.50
C ALA A 137 11.67 -7.29 7.61
N ARG A 138 12.33 -6.14 7.78
CA ARG A 138 11.92 -5.10 8.71
C ARG A 138 11.35 -3.90 7.97
N TYR A 139 10.37 -3.22 8.56
CA TYR A 139 9.74 -2.04 7.97
C TYR A 139 10.75 -0.93 7.64
N PHE A 140 11.81 -0.78 8.43
CA PHE A 140 12.84 0.22 8.13
C PHE A 140 13.66 -0.15 6.88
N ASP A 141 13.71 -1.41 6.48
CA ASP A 141 14.34 -1.81 5.22
C ASP A 141 13.53 -1.26 4.03
N HIS A 142 12.20 -1.27 4.16
CA HIS A 142 11.28 -0.60 3.24
C HIS A 142 11.50 0.90 3.20
N LEU A 143 11.66 1.54 4.35
CA LEU A 143 12.00 2.96 4.38
C LEU A 143 13.34 3.23 3.67
N ASP A 144 14.37 2.47 4.05
CA ASP A 144 15.75 2.69 3.64
C ASP A 144 16.01 2.46 2.16
N THR A 145 15.20 1.62 1.51
CA THR A 145 15.45 1.19 0.14
C THR A 145 14.33 1.48 -0.85
N THR A 146 13.08 1.65 -0.38
CA THR A 146 11.90 1.85 -1.22
C THR A 146 11.31 3.25 -1.02
N GLU A 147 10.96 3.67 0.21
CA GLU A 147 10.47 5.05 0.43
C GLU A 147 11.55 6.11 0.16
N PHE A 148 12.82 5.74 0.24
CA PHE A 148 13.92 6.62 -0.14
C PHE A 148 13.81 7.12 -1.60
N LEU A 149 13.18 6.36 -2.51
CA LEU A 149 12.94 6.81 -3.89
C LEU A 149 12.02 8.04 -3.96
N ALA A 150 11.05 8.16 -3.05
CA ALA A 150 10.21 9.35 -2.95
C ALA A 150 11.00 10.55 -2.43
N TYR A 151 11.90 10.34 -1.47
CA TYR A 151 12.82 11.38 -0.99
C TYR A 151 13.73 11.87 -2.11
N GLU A 152 14.41 10.96 -2.82
CA GLU A 152 15.29 11.31 -3.94
C GLU A 152 14.51 12.08 -5.02
N SER A 153 13.33 11.60 -5.40
CA SER A 153 12.47 12.27 -6.39
C SER A 153 12.07 13.67 -5.93
N SER A 154 11.74 13.83 -4.64
CA SER A 154 11.39 15.13 -4.05
C SER A 154 12.55 16.12 -4.08
N VAL A 155 13.77 15.67 -3.76
CA VAL A 155 14.99 16.50 -3.86
C VAL A 155 15.21 16.95 -5.31
N ARG A 156 15.04 16.06 -6.29
CA ARG A 156 15.24 16.37 -7.71
C ARG A 156 14.23 17.35 -8.24
N THR A 157 12.94 17.12 -7.97
CA THR A 157 11.87 18.03 -8.38
C THR A 157 12.05 19.41 -7.74
N ALA A 158 12.51 19.49 -6.49
CA ALA A 158 12.83 20.77 -5.85
C ALA A 158 13.98 21.53 -6.55
N ASN A 159 14.85 20.83 -7.28
CA ASN A 159 15.92 21.41 -8.10
C ASN A 159 15.54 21.50 -9.58
N ALA A 160 14.25 21.45 -9.93
CA ALA A 160 13.73 21.46 -11.29
C ALA A 160 14.33 20.36 -12.20
N ALA A 161 14.74 19.24 -11.62
CA ALA A 161 15.29 18.10 -12.33
C ALA A 161 14.25 16.97 -12.44
N ASP A 162 14.40 16.14 -13.47
CA ASP A 162 13.56 14.95 -13.68
C ASP A 162 13.66 13.99 -12.48
N PRO A 163 12.54 13.64 -11.81
CA PRO A 163 12.54 12.72 -10.66
C PRO A 163 13.07 11.31 -10.99
N PHE A 164 13.04 10.88 -12.26
CA PHE A 164 13.46 9.54 -12.65
C PHE A 164 14.98 9.41 -12.87
N THR A 165 15.68 10.53 -12.98
CA THR A 165 17.15 10.56 -13.16
C THR A 165 17.89 10.67 -11.82
N GLY A 166 17.34 10.08 -10.76
CA GLY A 166 18.02 9.88 -9.49
C GLY A 166 19.21 8.96 -9.58
N ALA A 167 20.25 9.21 -8.79
CA ALA A 167 21.43 8.34 -8.74
C ALA A 167 21.07 6.99 -8.13
N TYR A 168 20.26 6.98 -7.07
CA TYR A 168 19.78 5.77 -6.43
C TYR A 168 18.77 5.02 -7.32
N ARG A 169 17.78 5.71 -7.90
CA ARG A 169 16.85 5.10 -8.86
C ARG A 169 17.56 4.47 -10.06
N ARG A 170 18.53 5.15 -10.67
CA ARG A 170 19.34 4.58 -11.78
C ARG A 170 20.18 3.39 -11.34
N PHE A 171 20.71 3.40 -10.11
CA PHE A 171 21.47 2.27 -9.58
C PHE A 171 20.59 1.02 -9.44
N LEU A 172 19.35 1.17 -8.98
CA LEU A 172 18.39 0.06 -8.92
C LEU A 172 18.03 -0.44 -10.33
N ALA A 173 17.98 0.47 -11.31
CA ALA A 173 17.76 0.23 -12.74
C ALA A 173 16.38 -0.36 -13.12
N ASP A 174 16.02 -1.52 -12.56
CA ASP A 174 14.79 -2.24 -12.85
C ASP A 174 13.83 -2.21 -11.65
N PRO A 175 12.62 -1.62 -11.76
CA PRO A 175 11.64 -1.62 -10.69
C PRO A 175 11.07 -3.02 -10.39
N PHE A 176 11.09 -3.94 -11.35
CA PHE A 176 10.49 -5.28 -11.24
C PHE A 176 11.43 -6.31 -10.62
N ASP A 177 12.72 -6.00 -10.49
CA ASP A 177 13.65 -6.77 -9.68
C ASP A 177 13.46 -6.44 -8.18
N LEU A 178 12.49 -7.13 -7.58
CA LEU A 178 12.16 -6.97 -6.15
C LEU A 178 13.23 -7.57 -5.22
N SER A 179 14.17 -8.37 -5.75
CA SER A 179 15.24 -8.98 -4.94
C SER A 179 16.28 -7.95 -4.51
N ARG A 180 16.42 -6.83 -5.25
CA ARG A 180 17.44 -5.81 -4.99
C ARG A 180 17.10 -4.85 -3.86
N ARG A 181 15.82 -4.59 -3.61
CA ARG A 181 15.35 -3.67 -2.54
C ARG A 181 14.39 -4.38 -1.59
N ALA A 182 14.27 -3.89 -0.38
CA ALA A 182 13.20 -4.31 0.51
C ALA A 182 11.96 -3.48 0.18
N THR A 183 11.11 -3.95 -0.72
CA THR A 183 9.75 -3.39 -0.83
C THR A 183 8.85 -4.11 0.16
N GLY A 184 7.98 -3.36 0.84
CA GLY A 184 6.77 -3.92 1.42
C GLY A 184 5.78 -4.34 0.34
N LEU A 185 4.70 -4.99 0.75
CA LEU A 185 3.54 -5.28 -0.10
C LEU A 185 2.31 -4.59 0.51
N GLY A 186 1.83 -3.55 -0.15
CA GLY A 186 0.50 -3.01 0.16
C GLY A 186 -0.58 -3.94 -0.35
N VAL A 187 -1.65 -4.12 0.42
CA VAL A 187 -2.87 -4.81 -0.05
C VAL A 187 -4.01 -3.84 -0.01
N VAL A 188 -4.58 -3.56 -1.18
CA VAL A 188 -5.56 -2.49 -1.37
C VAL A 188 -6.88 -3.09 -1.82
N THR A 189 -7.88 -3.03 -0.95
CA THR A 189 -9.18 -3.69 -1.14
C THR A 189 -10.27 -2.69 -1.43
N LEU A 190 -10.92 -2.81 -2.59
CA LEU A 190 -12.19 -2.13 -2.84
C LEU A 190 -13.33 -2.95 -2.23
N THR A 191 -13.85 -2.49 -1.10
CA THR A 191 -15.04 -3.10 -0.47
C THR A 191 -16.29 -2.73 -1.24
N ILE A 192 -17.06 -3.75 -1.64
CA ILE A 192 -18.30 -3.60 -2.40
C ILE A 192 -19.40 -4.35 -1.67
N ARG A 193 -20.40 -3.63 -1.19
CA ARG A 193 -21.67 -4.18 -0.71
C ARG A 193 -22.56 -4.47 -1.91
N ARG A 194 -23.12 -5.68 -1.98
CA ARG A 194 -24.02 -6.12 -3.05
C ARG A 194 -25.33 -6.64 -2.49
N SER A 195 -26.45 -6.15 -3.03
CA SER A 195 -27.78 -6.74 -2.87
C SER A 195 -28.29 -7.25 -4.22
N GLU A 196 -29.51 -7.78 -4.26
CA GLU A 196 -30.16 -8.19 -5.51
C GLU A 196 -30.41 -7.03 -6.49
N ARG A 197 -30.50 -5.78 -5.99
CA ARG A 197 -30.92 -4.62 -6.80
C ARG A 197 -29.87 -3.53 -6.94
N GLU A 198 -28.94 -3.46 -6.00
CA GLU A 198 -27.97 -2.37 -5.91
C GLU A 198 -26.61 -2.91 -5.43
N ALA A 199 -25.55 -2.25 -5.89
CA ALA A 199 -24.21 -2.40 -5.36
C ALA A 199 -23.63 -1.03 -4.99
N GLY A 200 -22.88 -0.97 -3.90
CA GLY A 200 -22.23 0.23 -3.41
C GLY A 200 -20.80 -0.05 -2.97
N PHE A 201 -19.87 0.85 -3.29
CA PHE A 201 -18.47 0.73 -2.91
C PHE A 201 -18.08 1.76 -1.85
N PHE A 202 -17.06 1.43 -1.08
CA PHE A 202 -16.58 2.26 0.01
C PHE A 202 -15.17 2.75 -0.30
N LEU A 203 -14.89 3.99 0.10
CA LEU A 203 -13.56 4.60 0.03
C LEU A 203 -13.25 5.22 1.38
N HIS A 204 -11.97 5.32 1.70
CA HIS A 204 -11.50 6.07 2.83
C HIS A 204 -10.88 7.39 2.35
N ARG A 205 -11.35 8.51 2.90
CA ARG A 205 -10.79 9.84 2.65
C ARG A 205 -9.92 10.22 3.85
N ARG A 206 -8.61 10.25 3.67
CA ARG A 206 -7.68 10.64 4.75
C ARG A 206 -7.91 12.09 5.16
N ASN A 207 -7.94 12.34 6.47
CA ASN A 207 -7.97 13.69 7.01
C ASN A 207 -6.53 14.25 7.00
N ASP A 208 -6.27 15.25 6.16
CA ASP A 208 -5.07 16.06 6.29
C ASP A 208 -5.40 17.19 7.28
N ASP A 209 -4.79 17.13 8.46
CA ASP A 209 -5.13 17.98 9.62
C ASP A 209 -4.99 19.51 9.41
N ARG A 210 -4.63 20.01 8.21
CA ARG A 210 -4.49 21.46 7.97
C ARG A 210 -4.64 21.88 6.50
N VAL A 211 -5.79 21.74 5.85
CA VAL A 211 -6.15 22.67 4.76
C VAL A 211 -7.66 22.79 4.61
N VAL A 212 -8.17 24.03 4.74
CA VAL A 212 -9.59 24.40 4.52
C VAL A 212 -9.97 24.35 3.03
N VAL A 213 -9.03 24.16 2.10
CA VAL A 213 -9.29 24.00 0.65
C VAL A 213 -8.16 23.17 0.00
N ALA A 214 -8.13 21.85 0.20
CA ALA A 214 -7.41 20.89 -0.65
C ALA A 214 -8.01 19.47 -0.46
N PRO A 215 -8.18 18.68 -1.54
CA PRO A 215 -8.96 17.45 -1.46
C PRO A 215 -8.21 16.36 -0.69
N GLY A 216 -8.84 15.83 0.35
CA GLY A 216 -8.34 14.64 1.06
C GLY A 216 -8.07 13.49 0.08
N MET A 217 -7.02 12.72 0.35
CA MET A 217 -6.61 11.63 -0.52
C MET A 217 -7.59 10.46 -0.39
N PHE A 218 -8.24 10.07 -1.50
CA PHE A 218 -9.14 8.92 -1.54
C PHE A 218 -8.34 7.64 -1.73
N GLN A 219 -8.60 6.63 -0.91
CA GLN A 219 -8.06 5.27 -1.03
C GLN A 219 -9.19 4.25 -0.96
N ALA A 220 -8.96 3.05 -1.50
CA ALA A 220 -9.85 1.93 -1.25
C ALA A 220 -9.73 1.54 0.23
N VAL A 221 -10.77 0.90 0.76
CA VAL A 221 -10.85 0.51 2.17
C VAL A 221 -11.34 -0.94 2.25
N PRO A 222 -10.63 -1.84 2.96
CA PRO A 222 -9.38 -1.58 3.69
C PRO A 222 -8.13 -1.45 2.80
N ALA A 223 -7.07 -0.81 3.32
CA ALA A 223 -5.74 -0.85 2.73
C ALA A 223 -4.61 -0.95 3.78
N GLY A 224 -3.78 -2.00 3.69
CA GLY A 224 -2.80 -2.35 4.72
C GLY A 224 -1.42 -2.76 4.21
N GLU A 225 -0.45 -2.87 5.12
CA GLU A 225 0.86 -3.46 4.85
C GLU A 225 0.83 -4.96 5.16
N PHE A 226 1.23 -5.79 4.19
CA PHE A 226 1.27 -7.23 4.39
C PHE A 226 2.36 -7.62 5.38
N SER A 227 1.93 -7.86 6.61
CA SER A 227 2.80 -8.06 7.77
C SER A 227 2.30 -9.20 8.65
N PRO A 228 3.18 -9.82 9.45
CA PRO A 228 2.78 -10.78 10.47
C PRO A 228 1.82 -10.17 11.49
N ALA A 229 0.87 -10.98 11.97
CA ALA A 229 -0.04 -10.58 13.04
C ALA A 229 0.70 -10.42 14.39
N ASP A 230 1.79 -11.16 14.61
CA ASP A 230 2.55 -11.17 15.85
C ASP A 230 4.07 -11.00 15.64
N CYS A 231 4.82 -11.01 16.73
CA CYS A 231 6.27 -10.83 16.74
C CYS A 231 7.05 -12.14 16.92
N ASP A 232 6.41 -13.31 16.83
CA ASP A 232 7.09 -14.61 16.92
C ASP A 232 7.52 -15.11 15.52
N ASP A 233 8.69 -15.77 15.44
CA ASP A 233 9.23 -16.22 14.15
C ASP A 233 8.44 -17.40 13.55
N ARG A 234 7.92 -18.30 14.40
CA ARG A 234 7.14 -19.46 13.94
C ARG A 234 5.76 -19.03 13.46
N SER A 235 5.12 -18.15 14.20
CA SER A 235 3.84 -17.56 13.80
C SER A 235 3.97 -16.70 12.54
N ALA A 236 5.03 -15.91 12.40
CA ALA A 236 5.29 -15.16 11.17
C ALA A 236 5.50 -16.10 9.96
N ALA A 237 6.19 -17.23 10.13
CA ALA A 237 6.35 -18.22 9.07
C ALA A 237 5.02 -18.90 8.67
N ALA A 238 4.13 -19.13 9.63
CA ALA A 238 2.82 -19.75 9.40
C ALA A 238 1.73 -18.75 8.95
N GLY A 239 1.95 -17.45 9.14
CA GLY A 239 0.95 -16.39 8.96
C GLY A 239 0.95 -15.72 7.60
N LEU A 240 1.48 -16.37 6.55
CA LEU A 240 1.52 -15.84 5.19
C LEU A 240 0.14 -16.01 4.51
N ASP A 241 -0.82 -15.21 4.94
CA ASP A 241 -2.22 -15.30 4.52
C ASP A 241 -2.81 -13.90 4.24
N LEU A 242 -3.13 -13.64 2.97
CA LEU A 242 -3.70 -12.37 2.52
C LEU A 242 -5.09 -12.12 3.12
N TRP A 243 -5.90 -13.17 3.29
CA TRP A 243 -7.23 -13.03 3.84
C TRP A 243 -7.20 -12.65 5.31
N HIS A 244 -6.35 -13.31 6.10
CA HIS A 244 -6.14 -12.95 7.50
C HIS A 244 -5.64 -11.51 7.67
N MET A 245 -4.80 -11.01 6.76
CA MET A 245 -4.41 -9.60 6.79
C MET A 245 -5.57 -8.68 6.40
N MET A 246 -6.34 -8.99 5.34
CA MET A 246 -7.52 -8.18 4.98
C MET A 246 -8.53 -8.11 6.12
N LEU A 247 -8.76 -9.21 6.82
CA LEU A 247 -9.62 -9.27 8.00
C LEU A 247 -9.18 -8.32 9.12
N ARG A 248 -7.88 -8.27 9.40
CA ARG A 248 -7.29 -7.36 10.39
C ARG A 248 -7.50 -5.90 10.00
N GLU A 249 -7.28 -5.56 8.72
CA GLU A 249 -7.49 -4.20 8.22
C GLU A 249 -8.98 -3.82 8.19
N TYR A 250 -9.88 -4.76 7.93
CA TYR A 250 -11.32 -4.53 8.09
C TYR A 250 -11.70 -4.14 9.53
N ALA A 251 -11.12 -4.83 10.52
CA ALA A 251 -11.37 -4.53 11.92
C ALA A 251 -10.83 -3.15 12.31
N GLU A 252 -9.65 -2.77 11.82
CA GLU A 252 -9.06 -1.46 12.09
C GLU A 252 -9.77 -0.33 11.35
N GLU A 253 -9.80 -0.36 10.01
CA GLU A 253 -10.26 0.79 9.21
C GLU A 253 -11.79 0.94 9.18
N LEU A 254 -12.58 -0.15 9.29
CA LEU A 254 -14.04 -0.05 9.29
C LEU A 254 -14.66 -0.14 10.68
N LEU A 255 -14.03 -0.81 11.65
CA LEU A 255 -14.61 -1.02 12.99
C LEU A 255 -13.86 -0.29 14.10
N GLY A 256 -12.73 0.36 13.80
CA GLY A 256 -11.99 1.20 14.74
C GLY A 256 -11.24 0.42 15.82
N PHE A 257 -10.87 -0.83 15.55
CA PHE A 257 -10.03 -1.60 16.46
C PHE A 257 -8.63 -0.97 16.53
N GLU A 258 -7.98 -1.04 17.70
CA GLU A 258 -6.64 -0.50 17.86
C GLU A 258 -5.58 -1.34 17.13
N GLU A 259 -4.64 -0.65 16.47
CA GLU A 259 -3.50 -1.28 15.80
C GLU A 259 -2.54 -1.91 16.81
N GLY A 260 -2.52 -3.24 16.86
CA GLY A 260 -1.68 -4.02 17.78
C GLY A 260 -0.74 -5.02 17.11
N TYR A 261 -0.83 -5.17 15.79
CA TYR A 261 -0.19 -6.27 15.07
C TYR A 261 1.33 -6.09 14.97
N GLY A 262 2.07 -7.18 15.17
CA GLY A 262 3.53 -7.15 15.17
C GLY A 262 4.15 -6.38 16.36
N ARG A 263 3.35 -5.84 17.28
CA ARG A 263 3.78 -5.15 18.51
C ARG A 263 3.72 -6.05 19.75
N GLY A 264 3.56 -7.35 19.57
CA GLY A 264 3.54 -8.36 20.64
C GLY A 264 2.17 -8.65 21.23
N LEU A 265 1.08 -8.18 20.63
CA LEU A 265 -0.25 -8.70 20.94
C LEU A 265 -0.44 -10.09 20.33
N PRO A 266 -1.21 -10.98 20.98
CA PRO A 266 -1.54 -12.27 20.40
C PRO A 266 -2.34 -12.08 19.10
N PRO A 267 -2.17 -12.97 18.11
CA PRO A 267 -2.97 -12.92 16.90
C PRO A 267 -4.46 -13.14 17.24
N PRO A 268 -5.38 -12.51 16.49
CA PRO A 268 -6.81 -12.73 16.71
C PRO A 268 -7.22 -14.17 16.41
N ASP A 269 -8.29 -14.64 17.06
CA ASP A 269 -8.92 -15.91 16.72
C ASP A 269 -9.82 -15.71 15.49
N TYR A 270 -9.29 -16.02 14.30
CA TYR A 270 -10.00 -15.82 13.04
C TYR A 270 -11.27 -16.65 12.87
N HIS A 271 -11.50 -17.65 13.72
CA HIS A 271 -12.68 -18.52 13.63
C HIS A 271 -13.79 -18.14 14.60
N ARG A 272 -13.45 -17.57 15.76
CA ARG A 272 -14.43 -17.34 16.84
C ARG A 272 -14.60 -15.89 17.21
N GLN A 273 -13.58 -15.07 17.03
CA GLN A 273 -13.63 -13.68 17.46
C GLN A 273 -14.36 -12.83 16.40
N TRP A 274 -15.30 -12.00 16.85
CA TRP A 274 -15.90 -10.98 16.00
C TRP A 274 -14.90 -9.85 15.69
N PRO A 275 -14.82 -9.33 14.45
CA PRO A 275 -15.64 -9.64 13.27
C PRO A 275 -15.15 -10.85 12.43
N TYR A 276 -13.99 -11.41 12.76
CA TYR A 276 -13.25 -12.36 11.93
C TYR A 276 -14.03 -13.64 11.63
N GLY A 277 -14.58 -14.29 12.67
CA GLY A 277 -15.32 -15.54 12.51
C GLY A 277 -16.57 -15.42 11.64
N GLU A 278 -17.27 -14.27 11.70
CA GLU A 278 -18.45 -14.01 10.87
C GLU A 278 -18.08 -13.83 9.40
N LEU A 279 -16.99 -13.10 9.12
CA LEU A 279 -16.48 -12.90 7.77
C LEU A 279 -15.91 -14.21 7.19
N GLU A 280 -15.24 -15.04 7.99
CA GLU A 280 -14.74 -16.36 7.57
C GLU A 280 -15.89 -17.32 7.22
N ALA A 281 -16.92 -17.36 8.08
CA ALA A 281 -18.11 -18.18 7.85
C ALA A 281 -18.87 -17.70 6.60
N ALA A 282 -19.01 -16.39 6.41
CA ALA A 282 -19.64 -15.82 5.23
C ALA A 282 -18.84 -16.07 3.95
N ARG A 283 -17.51 -16.03 4.02
CA ARG A 283 -16.62 -16.40 2.90
C ARG A 283 -16.80 -17.86 2.52
N SER A 284 -16.79 -18.75 3.50
CA SER A 284 -17.02 -20.19 3.31
C SER A 284 -18.40 -20.50 2.70
N ALA A 285 -19.39 -19.64 2.95
CA ALA A 285 -20.72 -19.73 2.37
C ALA A 285 -20.88 -19.03 1.00
N GLY A 286 -19.80 -18.45 0.44
CA GLY A 286 -19.83 -17.72 -0.83
C GLY A 286 -20.52 -16.35 -0.78
N ARG A 287 -20.79 -15.83 0.43
CA ARG A 287 -21.45 -14.53 0.67
C ARG A 287 -20.47 -13.38 0.83
N VAL A 288 -19.19 -13.70 0.98
CA VAL A 288 -18.06 -12.79 0.92
C VAL A 288 -17.06 -13.38 -0.05
N VAL A 289 -16.72 -12.65 -1.11
CA VAL A 289 -15.81 -13.14 -2.15
C VAL A 289 -14.70 -12.11 -2.36
N PRO A 290 -13.50 -12.36 -1.82
CA PRO A 290 -12.33 -11.56 -2.12
C PRO A 290 -11.75 -11.96 -3.48
N TRP A 291 -11.54 -10.97 -4.34
CA TRP A 291 -10.99 -11.11 -5.68
C TRP A 291 -9.67 -10.39 -5.80
N VAL A 292 -8.72 -10.99 -6.52
CA VAL A 292 -7.48 -10.36 -6.94
C VAL A 292 -7.64 -9.89 -8.38
N LEU A 293 -7.32 -8.61 -8.59
CA LEU A 293 -7.44 -7.92 -9.87
C LEU A 293 -6.08 -7.80 -10.56
N GLY A 294 -5.01 -7.77 -9.78
CA GLY A 294 -3.64 -7.68 -10.27
C GLY A 294 -2.69 -7.14 -9.21
N ILE A 295 -1.49 -6.79 -9.64
CA ILE A 295 -0.45 -6.17 -8.83
C ILE A 295 0.25 -5.09 -9.64
N GLY A 296 0.70 -4.02 -8.98
CA GLY A 296 1.47 -2.96 -9.61
C GLY A 296 2.47 -2.38 -8.63
N LEU A 297 3.36 -1.52 -9.14
CA LEU A 297 4.28 -0.75 -8.31
C LEU A 297 3.86 0.72 -8.33
N ASP A 298 3.83 1.36 -7.15
CA ASP A 298 3.69 2.81 -7.05
C ASP A 298 4.78 3.50 -7.90
N PRO A 299 4.45 4.40 -8.84
CA PRO A 299 5.45 4.97 -9.73
C PRO A 299 6.54 5.78 -9.03
N LEU A 300 6.23 6.36 -7.86
CA LEU A 300 7.13 7.19 -7.09
C LEU A 300 8.07 6.36 -6.21
N THR A 301 7.55 5.43 -5.42
CA THR A 301 8.35 4.64 -4.46
C THR A 301 8.76 3.28 -5.01
N TRP A 302 8.15 2.80 -6.08
CA TRP A 302 8.21 1.42 -6.53
C TRP A 302 7.75 0.41 -5.46
N LYS A 303 6.91 0.84 -4.51
CA LYS A 303 6.28 -0.07 -3.56
C LYS A 303 5.30 -0.98 -4.29
N ALA A 304 5.38 -2.29 -4.06
CA ALA A 304 4.42 -3.24 -4.60
C ALA A 304 3.06 -3.10 -3.89
N GLU A 305 1.98 -3.09 -4.66
CA GLU A 305 0.60 -3.10 -4.14
C GLU A 305 -0.24 -4.12 -4.92
N ILE A 306 -0.80 -5.10 -4.22
CA ILE A 306 -1.81 -6.02 -4.78
C ILE A 306 -3.18 -5.34 -4.75
N LEU A 307 -3.86 -5.39 -5.89
CA LEU A 307 -5.14 -4.75 -6.12
C LEU A 307 -6.25 -5.80 -5.96
N THR A 308 -7.14 -5.58 -5.00
CA THR A 308 -8.23 -6.51 -4.70
C THR A 308 -9.59 -5.81 -4.69
N ALA A 309 -10.64 -6.60 -4.87
CA ALA A 309 -12.03 -6.20 -4.61
C ALA A 309 -12.69 -7.26 -3.75
N CYS A 310 -13.38 -6.86 -2.69
CA CYS A 310 -14.12 -7.79 -1.84
C CYS A 310 -15.61 -7.52 -2.01
N VAL A 311 -16.35 -8.49 -2.53
CA VAL A 311 -17.81 -8.38 -2.72
C VAL A 311 -18.49 -9.07 -1.55
N LEU A 312 -19.26 -8.32 -0.78
CA LEU A 312 -20.02 -8.80 0.37
C LEU A 312 -21.52 -8.69 0.10
N ASP A 313 -22.24 -9.76 0.37
CA ASP A 313 -23.70 -9.71 0.39
C ASP A 313 -24.20 -8.72 1.44
N ALA A 314 -25.21 -7.94 1.07
CA ALA A 314 -25.78 -6.87 1.89
C ALA A 314 -26.11 -7.32 3.33
N PRO A 315 -26.79 -8.45 3.60
CA PRO A 315 -27.08 -8.82 4.99
C PRO A 315 -25.83 -9.15 5.82
N VAL A 316 -24.75 -9.64 5.20
CA VAL A 316 -23.47 -9.87 5.90
C VAL A 316 -22.82 -8.52 6.20
N PHE A 317 -22.72 -7.66 5.19
CA PHE A 317 -22.13 -6.33 5.33
C PHE A 317 -22.87 -5.50 6.40
N ASP A 318 -24.20 -5.44 6.31
CA ASP A 318 -25.05 -4.64 7.19
C ASP A 318 -25.03 -5.15 8.63
N SER A 319 -24.75 -6.44 8.84
CA SER A 319 -24.60 -7.04 10.18
C SER A 319 -23.21 -6.77 10.75
N VAL A 320 -22.15 -7.18 10.04
CA VAL A 320 -20.76 -7.07 10.52
C VAL A 320 -20.35 -5.60 10.67
N PHE A 321 -20.73 -4.77 9.71
CA PHE A 321 -20.37 -3.35 9.64
C PHE A 321 -21.54 -2.44 10.00
N ALA A 322 -22.48 -2.89 10.84
CA ALA A 322 -23.62 -2.08 11.31
C ALA A 322 -23.18 -0.74 11.95
N ARG A 323 -21.96 -0.69 12.50
CA ARG A 323 -21.38 0.45 13.19
C ARG A 323 -20.03 0.83 12.61
N ILE A 324 -19.98 1.13 11.31
CA ILE A 324 -18.75 1.65 10.68
C ILE A 324 -18.22 2.83 11.50
N ALA A 325 -16.93 2.80 11.82
CA ALA A 325 -16.19 3.90 12.40
C ALA A 325 -16.01 5.02 11.35
N VAL A 326 -17.09 5.77 11.07
CA VAL A 326 -17.13 6.75 9.98
C VAL A 326 -16.00 7.78 10.08
N ASN A 327 -15.62 8.19 11.31
CA ASN A 327 -14.47 9.05 11.56
C ASN A 327 -13.48 8.31 12.46
N GLY A 328 -12.44 7.77 11.86
CA GLY A 328 -11.34 7.10 12.55
C GLY A 328 -10.14 8.03 12.75
N GLN A 329 -9.08 7.50 13.38
CA GLN A 329 -7.79 8.19 13.53
C GLN A 329 -7.15 8.53 12.16
N GLU A 330 -7.46 7.74 11.14
CA GLU A 330 -6.81 7.82 9.82
C GLU A 330 -7.58 8.65 8.78
N GLY A 331 -8.83 8.99 9.04
CA GLY A 331 -9.70 9.71 8.11
C GLY A 331 -11.17 9.39 8.25
N THR A 332 -11.92 9.68 7.18
CA THR A 332 -13.37 9.48 7.10
C THR A 332 -13.73 8.44 6.05
N VAL A 333 -14.46 7.40 6.44
CA VAL A 333 -15.02 6.41 5.50
C VAL A 333 -16.20 7.03 4.76
N LEU A 334 -16.17 6.99 3.43
CA LEU A 334 -17.26 7.43 2.58
C LEU A 334 -18.29 6.31 2.47
N THR A 335 -19.38 6.44 3.23
CA THR A 335 -20.44 5.44 3.32
C THR A 335 -21.58 5.65 2.32
N GLY A 336 -21.52 6.71 1.51
CA GLY A 336 -22.55 7.01 0.50
C GLY A 336 -23.96 7.21 1.07
N PRO A 337 -25.00 7.17 0.20
CA PRO A 337 -26.40 7.31 0.62
C PRO A 337 -26.82 6.21 1.59
N ASP A 338 -27.53 6.59 2.66
CA ASP A 338 -28.09 5.68 3.67
C ASP A 338 -27.08 4.68 4.29
N GLY A 339 -25.78 4.98 4.20
CA GLY A 339 -24.72 4.10 4.69
C GLY A 339 -24.43 2.87 3.82
N ARG A 340 -24.95 2.80 2.59
CA ARG A 340 -24.90 1.61 1.73
C ARG A 340 -23.76 1.59 0.71
N GLY A 341 -22.84 2.54 0.82
CA GLY A 341 -21.74 2.78 -0.11
C GLY A 341 -22.10 3.79 -1.19
N ILE A 342 -21.08 4.30 -1.87
CA ILE A 342 -21.24 5.10 -3.08
C ILE A 342 -21.79 4.18 -4.17
N PRO A 343 -22.85 4.55 -4.92
CA PRO A 343 -23.42 3.69 -5.95
C PRO A 343 -22.37 3.18 -6.94
N PHE A 344 -22.30 1.86 -7.15
CA PHE A 344 -21.38 1.24 -8.09
C PHE A 344 -21.91 1.34 -9.52
N GLU A 345 -21.93 2.57 -10.02
CA GLU A 345 -22.38 2.95 -11.36
C GLU A 345 -21.25 3.65 -12.12
N GLN A 346 -21.34 3.67 -13.46
CA GLN A 346 -20.28 4.20 -14.32
C GLN A 346 -19.86 5.62 -13.91
N GLU A 347 -20.84 6.49 -13.69
CA GLU A 347 -20.59 7.89 -13.35
C GLU A 347 -19.84 8.01 -12.01
N SER A 348 -20.32 7.32 -10.97
CA SER A 348 -19.71 7.32 -9.65
C SER A 348 -18.31 6.71 -9.67
N VAL A 349 -18.12 5.57 -10.33
CA VAL A 349 -16.81 4.94 -10.48
C VAL A 349 -15.85 5.90 -11.17
N HIS A 350 -16.22 6.48 -12.32
CA HIS A 350 -15.35 7.41 -13.05
C HIS A 350 -15.07 8.67 -12.24
N ARG A 351 -16.08 9.23 -11.55
CA ARG A 351 -15.91 10.40 -10.68
C ARG A 351 -14.78 10.20 -9.68
N TYR A 352 -14.76 9.07 -8.98
CA TYR A 352 -13.71 8.79 -8.00
C TYR A 352 -12.41 8.28 -8.64
N ALA A 353 -12.49 7.45 -9.68
CA ALA A 353 -11.31 6.92 -10.35
C ALA A 353 -10.51 8.01 -11.08
N ASP A 354 -11.15 9.08 -11.54
CA ASP A 354 -10.49 10.18 -12.26
C ASP A 354 -10.16 11.37 -11.35
N HIS A 355 -10.71 11.42 -10.14
CA HIS A 355 -10.45 12.49 -9.18
C HIS A 355 -8.97 12.58 -8.79
N PRO A 356 -8.28 13.74 -8.94
CA PRO A 356 -6.83 13.87 -8.78
C PRO A 356 -6.29 13.49 -7.38
N GLY A 357 -7.15 13.52 -6.35
CA GLY A 357 -6.85 13.06 -5.00
C GLY A 357 -6.96 11.54 -4.78
N THR A 358 -7.34 10.74 -5.76
CA THR A 358 -7.45 9.28 -5.60
C THR A 358 -6.10 8.60 -5.82
N ARG A 359 -5.66 7.76 -4.88
CA ARG A 359 -4.42 6.98 -4.97
C ARG A 359 -4.43 6.06 -6.19
N ASP A 360 -3.27 5.86 -6.80
CA ASP A 360 -3.13 5.09 -8.04
C ASP A 360 -3.63 3.64 -7.91
N SER A 361 -3.35 2.97 -6.79
CA SER A 361 -3.91 1.64 -6.50
C SER A 361 -5.43 1.66 -6.33
N ALA A 362 -6.00 2.65 -5.65
CA ALA A 362 -7.45 2.80 -5.54
C ALA A 362 -8.10 3.07 -6.90
N ARG A 363 -7.47 3.89 -7.76
CA ARG A 363 -7.88 4.06 -9.17
C ARG A 363 -7.85 2.74 -9.91
N GLY A 364 -6.78 1.96 -9.73
CA GLY A 364 -6.62 0.62 -10.27
C GLY A 364 -7.77 -0.30 -9.86
N CYS A 365 -8.07 -0.40 -8.57
CA CYS A 365 -9.17 -1.22 -8.06
C CYS A 365 -10.54 -0.78 -8.64
N LEU A 366 -10.83 0.52 -8.66
CA LEU A 366 -12.08 1.05 -9.22
C LEU A 366 -12.24 0.71 -10.71
N ARG A 367 -11.20 0.97 -11.52
CA ARG A 367 -11.24 0.73 -12.97
C ARG A 367 -11.31 -0.75 -13.31
N LEU A 368 -10.53 -1.58 -12.64
CA LEU A 368 -10.53 -3.03 -12.85
C LEU A 368 -11.83 -3.67 -12.36
N ALA A 369 -12.35 -3.28 -11.19
CA ALA A 369 -13.63 -3.78 -10.71
C ALA A 369 -14.77 -3.41 -11.67
N TRP A 370 -14.80 -2.18 -12.18
CA TRP A 370 -15.80 -1.76 -13.16
C TRP A 370 -15.68 -2.49 -14.49
N ARG A 371 -14.45 -2.64 -15.00
CA ARG A 371 -14.15 -3.43 -16.21
C ARG A 371 -14.66 -4.87 -16.08
N HIS A 372 -14.50 -5.47 -14.91
CA HIS A 372 -14.83 -6.88 -14.66
C HIS A 372 -16.13 -7.08 -13.87
N ARG A 373 -16.99 -6.08 -13.76
CA ARG A 373 -18.21 -6.09 -12.94
C ARG A 373 -19.10 -7.32 -13.15
N SER A 374 -19.25 -7.80 -14.37
CA SER A 374 -20.02 -9.02 -14.66
C SER A 374 -19.40 -10.29 -14.05
N VAL A 375 -18.07 -10.39 -14.02
CA VAL A 375 -17.36 -11.51 -13.37
C VAL A 375 -17.49 -11.42 -11.85
N LEU A 376 -17.51 -10.20 -11.30
CA LEU A 376 -17.69 -9.94 -9.87
C LEU A 376 -19.15 -10.09 -9.42
N GLY A 377 -20.10 -10.34 -10.33
CA GLY A 377 -21.53 -10.42 -10.03
C GLY A 377 -22.14 -9.06 -9.66
N LEU A 378 -21.69 -7.99 -10.33
CA LEU A 378 -22.09 -6.58 -10.13
C LEU A 378 -22.66 -5.94 -11.40
N GLY A 379 -23.00 -6.75 -12.41
CA GLY A 379 -23.35 -6.30 -13.76
C GLY A 379 -24.79 -6.54 -14.15
#